data_AF-A0A1B1S5Q5-F1
#
_entry.id   AF-A0A1B1S5Q5-F1
#
_cell.length_a   1.000
_cell.length_b   1.000
_cell.length_c   1.000
_cell.angle_alpha   90.00
_cell.angle_beta   90.00
_cell.angle_gamma   90.00
#
_symmetry.space_group_name_H-M   'P 1'
#
loop_
_entity.id
_entity.type
_entity.pdbx_description
1 polymer ?
#
loop_
_entity_poly.entity_id
_entity_poly.type
_entity_poly.pdbx_seq_one_letter_code
_entity_poly.pdbx_strand_id
1 'polypeptide(L)' 'MKTATILVLLIVAMQLITAVNALLFDGVLGDLVFWFNSALFMAALAIYLYRLDKDKPAPKDK' A
#
# COMPACT_ATOMS: atom_id res chain seq x y z
N MET A 1 -12.01 9.99 2.38
CA MET A 1 -10.70 9.79 3.02
C MET A 1 -9.60 10.37 2.14
N LYS A 2 -8.67 11.16 2.72
CA LYS A 2 -7.49 11.68 2.00
C LYS A 2 -6.69 10.49 1.47
N THR A 3 -6.07 10.61 0.29
CA THR A 3 -5.25 9.55 -0.32
C THR A 3 -4.18 9.04 0.64
N ALA A 4 -3.55 9.96 1.38
CA ALA A 4 -2.62 9.64 2.45
C ALA A 4 -3.20 8.70 3.51
N THR A 5 -4.48 8.85 3.89
CA THR A 5 -5.12 7.94 4.87
C THR A 5 -5.20 6.51 4.35
N ILE A 6 -5.52 6.33 3.06
CA ILE A 6 -5.61 5.00 2.44
C ILE A 6 -4.22 4.36 2.38
N LEU A 7 -3.20 5.14 2.00
CA LEU A 7 -1.82 4.67 1.96
C LEU A 7 -1.31 4.25 3.34
N VAL A 8 -1.59 5.06 4.38
CA VAL A 8 -1.21 4.73 5.76
C VAL A 8 -1.90 3.46 6.23
N LEU A 9 -3.20 3.27 5.93
CA LEU A 9 -3.91 2.04 6.28
C LEU A 9 -3.30 0.80 5.61
N LEU A 10 -2.90 0.90 4.34
CA LEU A 10 -2.23 -0.20 3.63
C LEU A 10 -0.86 -0.52 4.25
N ILE A 11 -0.08 0.50 4.64
CA ILE A 11 1.20 0.32 5.34
C ILE A 11 0.99 -0.37 6.69
N VAL A 12 0.01 0.06 7.48
CA VAL A 12 -0.31 -0.57 8.77
C VAL A 12 -0.72 -2.03 8.57
N ALA A 13 -1.54 -2.33 7.56
CA ALA A 13 -1.93 -3.70 7.25
C ALA A 13 -0.72 -4.59 6.91
N MET A 14 0.21 -4.10 6.08
CA MET A 14 1.43 -4.85 5.74
C MET A 14 2.30 -5.15 6.98
N GLN A 15 2.40 -4.19 7.91
CA GLN A 15 3.15 -4.38 9.15
C GLN A 15 2.48 -5.39 10.08
N LEU A 16 1.16 -5.35 10.20
CA LEU A 16 0.40 -6.31 11.00
C LEU A 16 0.56 -7.74 10.47
N ILE A 17 0.46 -7.94 9.15
CA ILE A 17 0.63 -9.27 8.54
C ILE A 17 2.04 -9.81 8.79
N THR A 18 3.05 -8.95 8.65
CA THR A 18 4.44 -9.30 8.91
C THR A 18 4.67 -9.67 10.37
N ALA A 19 4.17 -8.85 11.30
CA ALA A 19 4.27 -9.10 12.73
C ALA A 19 3.53 -10.39 13.14
N VAL A 20 2.34 -10.63 12.59
CA VAL A 20 1.57 -11.86 12.85
C VAL A 20 2.34 -13.10 12.37
N ASN A 21 2.93 -13.06 11.18
CA ASN A 21 3.76 -14.18 10.69
C ASN A 21 4.99 -14.40 11.58
N ALA A 22 5.67 -13.33 11.99
CA ALA A 22 6.85 -13.43 12.85
C ALA A 22 6.52 -13.95 14.26
N LEU A 23 5.41 -13.50 14.86
CA LEU A 23 5.07 -13.79 16.26
C LEU A 23 4.26 -15.08 16.45
N LEU A 24 3.39 -15.44 15.49
CA LEU A 24 2.48 -16.58 15.65
C LEU A 24 2.87 -17.79 14.79
N PHE A 25 3.67 -17.58 13.75
CA PHE A 25 4.05 -18.63 12.79
C PHE A 25 5.56 -18.81 12.67
N ASP A 26 6.34 -18.23 13.59
CA ASP A 26 7.82 -18.26 13.59
C ASP A 26 8.45 -17.88 12.23
N GLY A 27 7.77 -17.04 11.46
CA GLY A 27 8.23 -16.60 10.14
C GLY A 27 8.08 -17.63 9.01
N VAL A 28 7.49 -18.81 9.25
CA VAL A 28 7.38 -19.90 8.25
C VAL A 28 6.64 -19.48 6.98
N LEU A 29 5.69 -18.53 7.07
CA LEU A 29 4.96 -18.02 5.91
C LEU A 29 5.67 -16.85 5.21
N GLY A 30 6.99 -16.70 5.40
CA GLY A 30 7.78 -15.57 4.90
C GLY A 30 7.58 -15.26 3.43
N ASP A 31 7.65 -16.28 2.56
CA ASP A 31 7.47 -16.11 1.12
C ASP A 31 6.04 -15.63 0.77
N LEU A 32 5.02 -16.22 1.41
CA LEU A 32 3.63 -15.86 1.17
C LEU A 32 3.35 -14.42 1.61
N VAL A 33 3.85 -14.03 2.80
CA VAL A 33 3.72 -12.67 3.32
C VAL A 33 4.44 -11.66 2.45
N PHE A 34 5.62 -12.01 1.94
CA PHE A 34 6.37 -11.17 1.02
C PHE A 34 5.59 -10.89 -0.27
N TRP A 35 5.04 -11.94 -0.90
CA TRP A 35 4.22 -11.79 -2.11
C TRP A 35 2.97 -10.95 -1.85
N PHE A 36 2.29 -11.19 -0.72
CA PHE A 36 1.08 -10.46 -0.37
C PHE A 36 1.35 -8.98 -0.07
N ASN A 37 2.41 -8.67 0.68
CA ASN A 37 2.83 -7.29 0.94
C ASN A 37 3.25 -6.56 -0.34
N SER A 38 3.94 -7.26 -1.25
CA SER A 38 4.32 -6.69 -2.55
C SER A 38 3.09 -6.32 -3.39
N ALA A 39 2.06 -7.19 -3.41
CA ALA A 39 0.80 -6.90 -4.09
C ALA A 39 0.05 -5.71 -3.46
N LEU A 40 -0.03 -5.66 -2.13
CA LEU A 40 -0.63 -4.54 -1.40
C LEU A 40 0.10 -3.22 -1.67
N PHE A 41 1.42 -3.24 -1.71
CA PHE A 41 2.23 -2.07 -2.06
C PHE A 41 1.95 -1.60 -3.49
N MET A 42 1.89 -2.52 -4.47
CA MET A 42 1.57 -2.18 -5.86
C MET A 42 0.16 -1.60 -6.00
N ALA A 43 -0.82 -2.13 -5.24
CA ALA A 43 -2.16 -1.56 -5.19
C ALA A 43 -2.16 -0.14 -4.59
N ALA A 44 -1.41 0.08 -3.50
CA ALA A 44 -1.23 1.40 -2.90
C ALA A 44 -0.65 2.41 -3.90
N LEU A 45 0.41 2.00 -4.62
CA LEU A 45 1.06 2.80 -5.64
C LEU A 45 0.11 3.14 -6.80
N ALA A 46 -0.65 2.17 -7.29
CA ALA A 46 -1.63 2.39 -8.36
C ALA A 46 -2.72 3.40 -7.94
N ILE A 47 -3.24 3.28 -6.72
CA ILE A 47 -4.22 4.23 -6.16
C ILE A 47 -3.61 5.63 -6.03
N TYR A 48 -2.36 5.73 -5.58
CA TYR A 48 -1.66 7.00 -5.48
C TYR A 48 -1.50 7.67 -6.85
N LEU A 49 -0.99 6.93 -7.85
CA LEU A 49 -0.80 7.45 -9.21
C LEU A 49 -2.12 7.86 -9.85
N TYR A 50 -3.16 7.03 -9.72
CA TYR A 50 -4.50 7.36 -10.24
C TYR A 50 -5.03 8.68 -9.68
N ARG A 51 -4.80 8.95 -8.39
CA ARG A 51 -5.25 10.20 -7.78
C ARG A 51 -4.34 11.39 -8.11
N LEU A 52 -3.03 11.16 -8.23
CA LEU A 52 -2.07 12.18 -8.67
C LEU A 52 -2.44 12.75 -10.05
N ASP A 53 -2.86 11.89 -10.99
CA ASP A 53 -3.28 12.34 -12.31
C ASP A 53 -4.62 13.08 -12.30
N LYS A 54 -5.53 12.78 -11.36
CA LYS A 54 -6.81 13.50 -11.21
C LYS A 54 -6.66 14.85 -10.52
N ASP A 55 -5.66 14.98 -9.67
CA ASP A 55 -5.38 16.22 -8.95
C ASP A 55 -4.47 17.17 -9.77
N LYS A 56 -4.06 16.81 -11.00
CA LYS A 56 -3.34 17.70 -11.91
C LYS A 56 -4.24 18.87 -12.33
N PRO A 57 -3.85 20.12 -12.06
CA PRO A 57 -4.60 21.29 -12.53
C PRO A 57 -4.59 21.32 -14.07
N ALA A 58 -5.74 21.65 -14.67
CA ALA A 58 -5.84 21.86 -16.10
C ALA A 58 -4.77 22.86 -16.58
N PRO A 59 -4.18 22.67 -17.77
CA PRO A 59 -3.23 23.64 -18.31
C PRO A 59 -3.90 25.00 -18.32
N LYS A 60 -3.28 25.99 -17.68
CA LYS A 60 -3.71 27.38 -17.88
C LYS A 60 -3.33 27.73 -19.30
N ASP A 61 -4.29 27.61 -20.22
CA ASP A 61 -4.18 28.17 -21.56
C ASP A 61 -3.77 29.64 -21.42
N LYS A 62 -2.63 29.97 -22.03
CA LYS A 62 -2.07 31.32 -22.12
C LYS A 62 -2.60 32.01 -23.36
#